data_AF-A0A0G0E9R1-F1
#
_entry.id   AF-A0A0G0E9R1-F1
#
_cell.length_a   1.000
_cell.length_b   1.000
_cell.length_c   1.000
_cell.angle_alpha   90.00
_cell.angle_beta   90.00
_cell.angle_gamma   90.00
#
_symmetry.space_group_name_H-M   'P 1'
#
loop_
_entity.id
_entity.type
_entity.pdbx_description
1 polymer ?
#
loop_
_entity_poly.entity_id
_entity_poly.type
_entity_poly.pdbx_seq_one_letter_code
_entity_poly.pdbx_strand_id
1 'polypeptide(L)'
;MNQNPLEKGPEKILTKEEVLRVISRFLENSTVTRELSDDKGLYLLETQVAEEEQKEIIEYQYMRKGRFGKNQSSDTSIYIVYYQNGVPTGGNIVAIYNPKTEEWKDIR
;
A
#
# COMPACT_ATOMS: atom_id res chain seq x y z
N MET A 1 -24.44 -8.86 -6.82
CA MET A 1 -24.01 -7.52 -7.26
C MET A 1 -22.60 -7.30 -6.75
N ASN A 2 -21.68 -6.81 -7.59
CA ASN A 2 -20.31 -6.54 -7.13
C ASN A 2 -20.36 -5.37 -6.12
N GLN A 3 -20.10 -5.66 -4.84
CA GLN A 3 -20.22 -4.67 -3.77
C GLN A 3 -19.09 -3.62 -3.79
N ASN A 4 -18.09 -3.80 -4.67
CA ASN A 4 -16.97 -2.90 -4.87
C ASN A 4 -16.93 -2.42 -6.34
N PRO A 5 -17.65 -1.36 -6.71
CA PRO A 5 -17.74 -0.88 -8.10
C PRO A 5 -16.44 -0.27 -8.63
N LEU A 6 -15.43 -0.07 -7.77
CA LEU A 6 -14.11 0.43 -8.17
C LEU A 6 -13.16 -0.69 -8.56
N GLU A 7 -13.29 -1.86 -7.93
CA GLU A 7 -12.58 -3.08 -8.27
C GLU A 7 -13.24 -3.73 -9.51
N LYS A 8 -12.87 -3.21 -10.70
CA LYS A 8 -13.36 -3.67 -12.00
C LYS A 8 -12.23 -4.23 -12.85
N GLY A 9 -12.50 -5.36 -13.51
CA GLY A 9 -11.61 -5.98 -14.49
C GLY A 9 -10.78 -7.14 -13.92
N PRO A 10 -10.06 -7.88 -14.78
CA PRO A 10 -9.19 -8.97 -14.37
C PRO A 10 -7.85 -8.40 -13.89
N GLU A 11 -7.80 -7.93 -12.65
CA GLU A 11 -6.56 -7.55 -11.99
C GLU A 11 -6.09 -8.70 -11.10
N LYS A 12 -4.80 -9.04 -11.17
CA LYS A 12 -4.19 -10.03 -10.29
C LYS A 12 -4.22 -9.52 -8.84
N ILE A 13 -4.66 -10.37 -7.92
CA ILE A 13 -4.53 -10.11 -6.49
C ILE A 13 -3.09 -10.43 -6.08
N LEU A 14 -2.35 -9.42 -5.61
CA LEU A 14 -0.95 -9.58 -5.22
C LEU A 14 -0.83 -10.27 -3.87
N THR A 15 0.20 -11.10 -3.70
CA THR A 15 0.52 -11.67 -2.40
C THR A 15 1.27 -10.67 -1.51
N LYS A 16 1.32 -10.94 -0.22
CA LYS A 16 2.11 -10.17 0.74
C LYS A 16 3.58 -10.06 0.32
N GLU A 17 4.18 -11.15 -0.12
CA GLU A 17 5.58 -11.20 -0.53
C GLU A 17 5.85 -10.37 -1.79
N GLU A 18 4.91 -10.39 -2.75
CA GLU A 18 4.98 -9.55 -3.95
C GLU A 18 4.92 -8.06 -3.60
N VAL A 19 4.03 -7.68 -2.68
CA VAL A 19 3.90 -6.31 -2.18
C VAL A 19 5.15 -5.88 -1.41
N LEU A 20 5.63 -6.70 -0.48
CA LEU A 20 6.82 -6.40 0.32
C LEU A 20 8.07 -6.20 -0.55
N ARG A 21 8.22 -6.98 -1.63
CA ARG A 21 9.32 -6.81 -2.60
C ARG A 21 9.29 -5.46 -3.31
N VAL A 22 8.11 -4.85 -3.45
CA VAL A 22 7.96 -3.53 -4.07
C VAL A 22 8.25 -2.45 -3.04
N ILE A 23 7.69 -2.58 -1.83
CA ILE A 23 7.99 -1.67 -0.71
C ILE A 23 9.49 -1.63 -0.43
N SER A 24 10.18 -2.78 -0.51
CA SER A 24 11.63 -2.87 -0.27
C SER A 24 12.49 -2.10 -1.29
N ARG A 25 11.92 -1.60 -2.39
CA ARG A 25 12.63 -0.68 -3.31
C ARG A 25 12.82 0.71 -2.71
N PHE A 26 11.96 1.07 -1.76
CA PHE A 26 11.90 2.39 -1.15
C PHE A 26 12.34 2.38 0.31
N LEU A 27 12.19 1.24 0.99
CA LEU A 27 12.44 1.12 2.42
C LEU A 27 13.05 -0.24 2.78
N GLU A 28 14.23 -0.22 3.41
CA GLU A 28 14.83 -1.42 3.97
C GLU A 28 14.41 -1.59 5.44
N ASN A 29 14.41 -2.83 5.95
CA ASN A 29 14.19 -3.17 7.36
C ASN A 29 12.86 -2.69 7.97
N SER A 30 11.82 -2.50 7.16
CA SER A 30 10.49 -2.15 7.65
C SER A 30 9.81 -3.29 8.42
N THR A 31 9.04 -2.94 9.45
CA THR A 31 8.17 -3.87 10.17
C THR A 31 6.74 -3.76 9.66
N VAL A 32 6.08 -4.89 9.41
CA VAL A 32 4.64 -4.90 9.07
C VAL A 32 3.84 -4.51 10.30
N THR A 33 3.06 -3.42 10.20
CA THR A 33 2.21 -2.91 11.28
C THR A 33 0.75 -3.30 11.10
N ARG A 34 0.31 -3.54 9.87
CA ARG A 34 -1.06 -3.96 9.57
C ARG A 34 -1.15 -4.77 8.29
N GLU A 35 -2.04 -5.74 8.30
CA GLU A 35 -2.36 -6.58 7.15
C GLU A 35 -3.86 -6.88 7.16
N LEU A 36 -4.57 -6.54 6.09
CA LEU A 36 -5.99 -6.84 5.94
C LEU A 36 -6.29 -7.51 4.59
N SER A 37 -7.17 -8.50 4.63
CA SER A 37 -7.59 -9.31 3.49
C SER A 37 -9.10 -9.48 3.45
N ASP A 38 -9.64 -9.77 2.27
CA ASP A 38 -11.02 -10.20 2.04
C ASP A 38 -11.06 -11.61 1.44
N ASP A 39 -12.21 -12.02 0.89
CA ASP A 39 -12.39 -13.31 0.24
C ASP A 39 -11.53 -13.49 -1.04
N LYS A 40 -11.03 -12.40 -1.61
CA LYS A 40 -10.16 -12.41 -2.79
C LYS A 40 -8.67 -12.35 -2.43
N GLY A 41 -8.34 -11.89 -1.22
CA GLY A 41 -6.97 -11.84 -0.69
C GLY A 41 -6.59 -10.47 -0.13
N LEU A 42 -5.29 -10.18 -0.12
CA LEU A 42 -4.73 -8.95 0.45
C LEU A 42 -5.33 -7.71 -0.22
N TYR A 43 -5.78 -6.75 0.59
CA TYR A 43 -6.23 -5.43 0.09
C TYR A 43 -5.52 -4.25 0.76
N LEU A 44 -4.91 -4.46 1.93
CA LEU A 44 -4.12 -3.46 2.64
C LEU A 44 -2.92 -4.12 3.31
N LEU A 45 -1.74 -3.53 3.16
CA LEU A 45 -0.54 -3.86 3.92
C LEU A 45 0.14 -2.55 4.33
N GLU A 46 0.35 -2.35 5.63
CA GLU A 46 1.06 -1.19 6.18
C GLU A 46 2.39 -1.67 6.77
N THR A 47 3.48 -1.00 6.44
CA THR A 47 4.80 -1.23 7.03
C THR A 47 5.40 0.09 7.51
N GLN A 48 6.19 0.05 8.59
CA GLN A 48 6.83 1.23 9.15
C GLN A 48 8.32 0.99 9.39
N VAL A 49 9.11 2.06 9.27
CA VAL A 49 10.42 2.16 9.91
C VAL A 49 10.32 3.20 11.00
N ALA A 50 10.69 2.80 12.22
CA ALA A 50 10.85 3.72 13.33
C ALA A 50 12.26 4.30 13.25
N GLU A 51 12.38 5.61 13.08
CA GLU A 51 13.64 6.29 13.40
C GLU A 51 13.69 6.51 14.92
N GLU A 52 14.51 5.70 15.60
CA GLU A 52 14.62 5.70 17.07
C GLU A 52 14.95 7.08 17.67
N GLU A 53 15.54 7.98 16.89
CA GLU A 53 16.03 9.28 17.37
C GLU A 53 15.11 10.47 17.07
N GLN A 54 14.28 10.43 16.02
CA GLN A 54 13.65 11.64 15.47
C GLN A 54 12.13 11.77 15.71
N LYS A 55 11.47 10.75 16.30
CA LYS A 55 9.99 10.69 16.39
C LYS A 55 9.27 10.85 15.04
N GLU A 56 10.01 10.72 13.95
CA GLU A 56 9.50 10.66 12.60
C GLU A 56 9.29 9.18 12.26
N ILE A 57 8.07 8.87 11.83
CA ILE A 57 7.74 7.52 11.37
C ILE A 57 7.40 7.65 9.90
N ILE A 58 8.07 6.82 9.09
CA ILE A 58 7.75 6.65 7.68
C ILE A 58 6.96 5.36 7.55
N GLU A 59 5.73 5.48 7.06
CA GLU A 59 4.86 4.35 6.76
C GLU A 59 4.71 4.17 5.26
N TYR A 60 4.78 2.93 4.80
CA TYR A 60 4.41 2.54 3.45
C TYR A 60 3.12 1.74 3.49
N GLN A 61 2.16 2.14 2.68
CA GLN A 61 0.84 1.50 2.60
C GLN A 61 0.61 0.97 1.19
N TYR A 62 0.49 -0.34 1.05
CA TYR A 62 -0.13 -0.95 -0.12
C TYR A 62 -1.65 -0.88 0.01
N MET A 63 -2.29 -0.45 -1.07
CA MET A 63 -3.74 -0.49 -1.21
C MET A 63 -4.11 -1.14 -2.53
N ARG A 64 -4.95 -2.18 -2.47
CA ARG A 64 -5.59 -2.74 -3.67
C ARG A 64 -6.64 -1.76 -4.19
N LYS A 65 -6.78 -1.67 -5.50
CA LYS A 65 -7.87 -0.93 -6.15
C LYS A 65 -9.22 -1.40 -5.62
N GLY A 66 -10.05 -0.47 -5.17
CA GLY A 66 -11.36 -0.81 -4.63
C GLY A 66 -11.79 0.04 -3.44
N ARG A 67 -12.94 -0.31 -2.87
CA ARG A 67 -13.45 0.18 -1.58
C ARG A 67 -13.58 -0.98 -0.61
N PHE A 68 -12.84 -0.91 0.49
CA PHE A 68 -12.75 -1.91 1.56
C PHE A 68 -13.03 -1.24 2.90
N GLY A 69 -14.31 -1.22 3.31
CA GLY A 69 -14.73 -0.51 4.52
C GLY A 69 -14.47 0.99 4.43
N LYS A 70 -13.57 1.50 5.29
CA LYS A 70 -13.13 2.91 5.28
C LYS A 70 -11.98 3.19 4.31
N ASN A 71 -11.35 2.15 3.78
CA ASN A 71 -10.21 2.28 2.88
C ASN A 71 -10.71 2.28 1.43
N GLN A 72 -10.20 3.19 0.61
CA GLN A 72 -10.56 3.27 -0.80
C GLN A 72 -9.36 3.72 -1.63
N SER A 73 -9.16 3.07 -2.77
CA SER A 73 -8.20 3.51 -3.78
C SER A 73 -8.77 3.37 -5.19
N SER A 74 -8.43 4.31 -6.08
CA SER A 74 -8.77 4.26 -7.51
C SER A 74 -7.89 3.29 -8.29
N ASP A 75 -6.71 2.98 -7.75
CA ASP A 75 -5.65 2.19 -8.36
C ASP A 75 -5.00 1.28 -7.32
N THR A 76 -4.35 0.20 -7.76
CA THR A 76 -3.50 -0.57 -6.86
C THR A 76 -2.17 0.14 -6.75
N SER A 77 -1.81 0.59 -5.55
CA SER A 77 -0.73 1.54 -5.35
C SER A 77 0.00 1.34 -4.03
N ILE A 78 1.22 1.87 -3.96
CA ILE A 78 1.98 2.07 -2.73
C ILE A 78 1.97 3.56 -2.41
N TYR A 79 1.57 3.90 -1.19
CA TYR A 79 1.65 5.23 -0.62
C TYR A 79 2.81 5.29 0.38
N ILE A 80 3.46 6.43 0.47
CA ILE A 80 4.28 6.82 1.61
C ILE A 80 3.49 7.81 2.45
N VAL A 81 3.53 7.66 3.77
CA VAL A 81 2.93 8.57 4.74
C VAL A 81 3.97 8.93 5.79
N TYR A 82 4.15 10.21 6.02
CA TYR A 82 5.07 10.75 7.02
C TYR A 82 4.29 11.13 8.27
N TYR A 83 4.79 10.72 9.42
CA TYR A 83 4.20 11.04 10.71
C TYR A 83 5.21 11.80 11.57
N GLN A 84 4.74 12.85 12.24
CA GLN A 84 5.48 13.57 13.27
C GLN A 84 4.68 13.53 14.57
N ASN A 85 5.28 12.97 15.64
CA ASN A 85 4.59 12.75 16.92
C ASN A 85 3.25 11.99 16.77
N GLY A 86 3.20 11.01 15.86
CA GLY A 86 2.00 10.22 15.57
C GLY A 86 0.92 10.92 14.74
N VAL A 87 1.16 12.15 14.29
CA VAL A 87 0.25 12.90 13.42
C VAL A 87 0.75 12.82 11.97
N PRO A 88 -0.07 12.43 10.98
CA PRO A 88 0.35 12.42 9.59
C PRO A 88 0.58 13.85 9.11
N THR A 89 1.78 14.15 8.61
CA THR A 89 2.19 15.48 8.12
C THR A 89 2.20 15.56 6.60
N GLY A 90 2.17 14.41 5.91
CA GLY A 90 2.09 14.36 4.46
C GLY A 90 2.06 12.93 3.94
N GLY A 91 1.82 12.79 2.64
CA GLY A 91 1.90 11.51 1.97
C GLY A 91 1.78 11.64 0.46
N ASN A 92 2.35 10.67 -0.26
CA ASN A 92 2.37 10.64 -1.72
C ASN A 92 2.21 9.21 -2.23
N ILE A 93 1.75 9.05 -3.47
CA ILE A 93 1.85 7.77 -4.17
C ILE A 93 3.28 7.62 -4.68
N VAL A 94 3.93 6.51 -4.37
CA VAL A 94 5.32 6.21 -4.80
C VAL A 94 5.39 5.10 -5.84
N ALA A 95 4.34 4.28 -5.97
CA ALA A 95 4.25 3.28 -7.03
C ALA A 95 2.79 2.98 -7.40
N ILE A 96 2.54 2.73 -8.68
CA ILE A 96 1.23 2.30 -9.20
C ILE A 96 1.41 1.00 -9.97
N TYR A 97 0.56 0.02 -9.68
CA TYR A 97 0.53 -1.27 -10.37
C TYR A 97 -0.25 -1.17 -11.68
N ASN A 98 0.33 -1.69 -12.76
CA ASN A 98 -0.32 -1.81 -14.05
C ASN A 98 -0.89 -3.23 -14.22
N PRO A 99 -2.22 -3.44 -14.12
CA PRO A 99 -2.82 -4.76 -14.21
C PRO A 99 -2.70 -5.40 -15.59
N LYS A 100 -2.36 -4.64 -16.64
CA LYS A 100 -2.19 -5.18 -18.00
C LYS A 100 -0.82 -5.79 -18.24
N THR A 101 0.22 -5.24 -17.60
CA THR A 101 1.60 -5.71 -17.76
C THR A 101 2.09 -6.47 -16.52
N GLU A 102 1.34 -6.42 -15.43
CA GLU A 102 1.71 -6.92 -14.11
C GLU A 102 2.99 -6.28 -13.54
N GLU A 103 3.28 -5.05 -13.96
CA GLU A 103 4.47 -4.30 -13.55
C GLU A 103 4.11 -3.12 -12.66
N TRP A 104 5.07 -2.73 -11.83
CA TRP A 104 4.99 -1.53 -11.00
C TRP A 104 5.69 -0.37 -11.67
N LYS A 105 5.00 0.77 -11.77
CA LYS A 105 5.58 2.05 -12.18
C LYS A 105 5.86 2.89 -10.95
N ASP A 106 7.13 3.13 -10.68
CA ASP A 106 7.56 4.05 -9.64
C ASP A 106 7.19 5.49 -10.03
N ILE A 107 6.65 6.23 -9.08
CA ILE A 107 6.29 7.65 -9.20
C ILE A 107 7.32 8.43 -8.39
N ARG A 108 8.15 9.22 -9.09
CA ARG A 108 9.19 10.07 -8.51
C ARG A 108 8.79 11.53 -8.59
#